data_AF-A0A969QWH1-F1
#
_entry.id   AF-A0A969QWH1-F1
#
_cell.length_a   1.000
_cell.length_b   1.000
_cell.length_c   1.000
_cell.angle_alpha   90.00
_cell.angle_beta   90.00
_cell.angle_gamma   90.00
#
_symmetry.space_group_name_H-M   'P 1'
#
loop_
_entity.id
_entity.type
_entity.pdbx_description
1 polymer ?
#
loop_
_entity_poly.entity_id
_entity_poly.type
_entity_poly.pdbx_seq_one_letter_code
_entity_poly.pdbx_strand_id
1 'polypeptide(L)'
;MWKTLPKRGFTNNFRCEYDNVLLSELDAYIRAGKLDPTRVITIKHMYDAGLLEKKAYNRDGVQVNALHPTVLVPLHFDRCTHIPYCRHLDAAHSENC
;
A
#
# COMPACT_ATOMS: atom_id res chain seq x y z
N MET A 1 35.18 1.62 -18.23
CA MET A 1 34.36 0.45 -17.82
C MET A 1 32.87 0.57 -18.15
N TRP A 2 32.30 1.78 -18.34
CA TRP A 2 30.89 1.97 -18.75
C TRP A 2 30.63 1.97 -20.28
N LYS A 3 31.68 2.12 -21.10
CA LYS A 3 31.58 2.11 -22.57
C LYS A 3 31.42 0.72 -23.20
N THR A 4 31.77 -0.34 -22.46
CA THR A 4 31.76 -1.73 -22.94
C THR A 4 30.51 -2.50 -22.53
N LEU A 5 29.74 -2.01 -21.56
CA LEU A 5 28.51 -2.66 -21.11
C LEU A 5 27.32 -2.14 -21.93
N PRO A 6 26.45 -3.01 -22.46
CA PRO A 6 25.25 -2.57 -23.15
C PRO A 6 24.29 -1.87 -22.18
N LYS A 7 23.45 -0.97 -22.69
CA LYS A 7 22.34 -0.40 -21.90
C LYS A 7 21.47 -1.55 -21.38
N ARG A 8 21.21 -1.58 -20.08
CA ARG A 8 20.39 -2.61 -19.43
C ARG A 8 19.08 -2.01 -18.96
N GLY A 9 17.99 -2.67 -19.34
CA GLY A 9 16.64 -2.33 -18.92
C GLY A 9 16.09 -1.05 -19.55
N PHE A 10 14.92 -0.67 -19.08
CA PHE A 10 14.27 0.60 -19.33
C PHE A 10 13.63 1.07 -18.02
N THR A 11 13.54 2.38 -17.81
CA THR A 11 12.83 2.94 -16.66
C THR A 11 11.33 2.94 -16.97
N ASN A 12 10.54 2.23 -16.16
CA ASN A 12 9.08 2.34 -16.23
C ASN A 12 8.64 3.64 -15.53
N ASN A 13 8.22 4.62 -16.33
CA ASN A 13 7.71 5.92 -15.85
C ASN A 13 6.27 5.84 -15.31
N PHE A 14 5.55 4.77 -15.63
CA PHE A 14 4.19 4.54 -15.16
C PHE A 14 4.15 3.65 -13.92
N ARG A 15 5.28 3.16 -13.42
CA ARG A 15 5.28 2.23 -12.27
C ARG A 15 4.48 2.84 -11.12
N CYS A 16 3.63 2.03 -10.49
CA CYS A 16 2.97 2.44 -9.27
C CYS A 16 3.96 2.40 -8.10
N GLU A 17 3.91 3.43 -7.26
CA GLU A 17 4.71 3.47 -6.05
C GLU A 17 3.80 3.33 -4.83
N TYR A 18 4.01 2.28 -4.03
CA TYR A 18 3.21 1.99 -2.86
C TYR A 18 3.99 2.30 -1.58
N ASP A 19 3.27 2.70 -0.54
CA ASP A 19 3.82 2.73 0.81
C ASP A 19 3.84 1.33 1.39
N ASN A 20 5.00 0.92 1.88
CA ASN A 20 5.14 -0.38 2.51
C ASN A 20 4.80 -0.25 3.99
N VAL A 21 3.81 -1.01 4.42
CA VAL A 21 3.42 -1.12 5.84
C VAL A 21 3.75 -2.53 6.31
N LEU A 22 4.44 -2.63 7.43
CA LEU A 22 4.73 -3.91 8.03
C LEU A 22 3.54 -4.38 8.87
N LEU A 23 3.26 -5.67 8.79
CA LEU A 23 2.18 -6.28 9.56
C LEU A 23 2.39 -6.15 11.09
N SER A 24 3.66 -6.10 11.53
CA SER A 24 4.02 -5.83 12.93
C SER A 24 3.69 -4.40 13.39
N GLU A 25 3.76 -3.42 12.50
CA GLU A 25 3.39 -2.04 12.81
C GLU A 25 1.87 -1.91 12.96
N LEU A 26 1.11 -2.57 12.08
CA LEU A 26 -0.35 -2.66 12.20
C LEU A 26 -0.76 -3.25 13.56
N ASP A 27 -0.15 -4.37 13.96
CA ASP A 27 -0.39 -4.98 15.27
C ASP A 27 -0.07 -4.02 16.43
N ALA A 28 1.05 -3.28 16.35
CA ALA A 28 1.39 -2.28 17.36
C ALA A 28 0.34 -1.17 17.47
N TYR A 29 -0.21 -0.70 16.35
CA TYR A 29 -1.25 0.35 16.33
C TYR A 29 -2.60 -0.13 16.85
N ILE A 30 -2.94 -1.40 16.59
CA ILE A 30 -4.15 -2.02 17.14
C ILE A 30 -4.02 -2.18 18.65
N ARG A 31 -2.87 -2.67 19.15
CA ARG A 31 -2.59 -2.78 20.58
C ARG A 31 -2.58 -1.42 21.29
N ALA A 32 -2.16 -0.38 20.58
CA ALA A 32 -2.22 1.00 21.06
C ALA A 32 -3.65 1.59 21.05
N GLY A 33 -4.64 0.87 20.54
CA GLY A 33 -6.04 1.32 20.45
C GLY A 33 -6.27 2.40 19.38
N LYS A 34 -5.33 2.59 18.44
CA LYS A 34 -5.45 3.58 17.36
C LYS A 34 -6.23 3.05 16.16
N LEU A 35 -6.23 1.74 15.96
CA LEU A 35 -6.96 1.06 14.88
C LEU A 35 -7.91 0.04 15.48
N ASP A 36 -9.14 0.02 14.97
CA ASP A 36 -10.19 -0.93 15.36
C ASP A 36 -10.17 -2.15 14.41
N PRO A 37 -9.76 -3.34 14.91
CA PRO A 37 -9.69 -4.55 14.09
C PRO A 37 -11.06 -5.18 13.81
N THR A 38 -12.13 -4.74 14.48
CA THR A 38 -13.48 -5.29 14.29
C THR A 38 -14.14 -4.80 13.01
N ARG A 39 -13.60 -3.73 12.41
CA ARG A 39 -14.10 -3.09 11.20
C ARG A 39 -13.12 -3.29 10.05
N VAL A 40 -13.61 -3.06 8.84
CA VAL A 40 -12.77 -3.05 7.65
C VAL A 40 -11.79 -1.87 7.74
N ILE A 41 -10.49 -2.15 7.71
CA ILE A 41 -9.43 -1.15 7.74
C ILE A 41 -9.18 -0.66 6.31
N THR A 42 -9.48 0.62 6.07
CA THR A 42 -9.24 1.32 4.81
C THR A 42 -7.97 2.17 4.89
N ILE A 43 -7.45 2.60 3.74
CA ILE A 43 -6.27 3.49 3.66
C ILE A 43 -6.50 4.79 4.45
N LYS A 44 -7.74 5.32 4.42
CA LYS A 44 -8.12 6.52 5.18
C LYS A 44 -7.91 6.31 6.68
N HIS A 45 -8.34 5.18 7.23
CA HIS A 45 -8.14 4.86 8.64
C HIS A 45 -6.66 4.78 9.02
N MET A 46 -5.80 4.32 8.11
CA MET A 46 -4.35 4.29 8.35
C MET A 46 -3.72 5.70 8.38
N TYR A 47 -4.18 6.63 7.53
CA TYR A 47 -3.77 8.04 7.61
C TYR A 47 -4.30 8.72 8.87
N ASP A 48 -5.57 8.49 9.21
CA ASP A 48 -6.21 9.07 10.41
C ASP A 48 -5.53 8.57 11.69
N ALA A 49 -5.12 7.31 11.74
CA ALA A 49 -4.36 6.73 12.84
C ALA A 49 -2.91 7.23 12.93
N GLY A 50 -2.41 7.89 11.88
CA GLY A 50 -1.02 8.35 11.76
C GLY A 50 -0.03 7.23 11.44
N LEU A 51 -0.50 6.07 10.97
CA LEU A 51 0.35 4.97 10.51
C LEU A 51 1.05 5.32 9.18
N LEU A 52 0.37 6.10 8.34
CA LEU A 52 0.91 6.64 7.09
C LEU A 52 1.15 8.14 7.23
N GLU A 53 2.29 8.63 6.74
CA GLU A 53 2.59 10.06 6.76
C GLU A 53 1.80 10.82 5.69
N LYS A 54 1.40 12.07 5.96
CA LYS A 54 0.75 12.94 4.96
C LYS A 54 1.64 13.21 3.72
N LYS A 55 2.97 13.07 3.80
CA LYS A 55 3.82 13.19 2.60
C LYS A 55 3.63 12.03 1.62
N ALA A 56 3.01 10.94 2.06
CA ALA A 56 2.76 9.76 1.27
C ALA A 56 1.53 9.90 0.34
N TYR A 57 0.85 11.05 0.32
CA TYR A 57 -0.22 11.33 -0.68
C TYR A 57 0.26 11.29 -2.14
N ASN A 58 1.57 11.32 -2.40
CA ASN A 58 2.15 11.15 -3.74
C ASN A 58 2.35 9.68 -4.15
N ARG A 59 1.86 8.73 -3.37
CA ARG A 59 1.94 7.29 -3.64
C ARG A 59 0.59 6.78 -4.14
N ASP A 60 0.61 5.71 -4.92
CA ASP A 60 -0.56 5.15 -5.57
C ASP A 60 -1.42 4.31 -4.62
N GLY A 61 -0.85 3.83 -3.52
CA GLY A 61 -1.56 3.06 -2.49
C GLY A 61 -0.64 2.50 -1.41
N VAL A 62 -1.10 1.46 -0.72
CA VAL A 62 -0.39 0.83 0.41
C VAL A 62 -0.21 -0.66 0.15
N GLN A 63 1.02 -1.14 0.33
CA GLN A 63 1.38 -2.55 0.27
C GLN A 63 1.69 -3.06 1.68
N VAL A 64 0.94 -4.07 2.12
CA VAL A 64 1.15 -4.71 3.43
C VAL A 64 2.08 -5.91 3.27
N ASN A 65 3.18 -5.91 4.03
CA ASN A 65 4.17 -6.97 3.97
C ASN A 65 4.23 -7.76 5.29
N ALA A 66 4.29 -9.08 5.18
CA ALA A 66 4.46 -10.00 6.30
C ALA A 66 5.95 -10.31 6.50
N LEU A 67 6.67 -9.43 7.21
CA LEU A 67 8.06 -9.72 7.62
C LEU A 67 8.12 -10.56 8.90
N HIS A 68 7.11 -10.44 9.77
CA HIS A 68 7.01 -11.20 11.03
C HIS A 68 5.69 -11.98 11.11
N PRO A 69 5.70 -13.20 11.69
CA PRO A 69 4.58 -14.14 11.61
C PRO A 69 3.43 -13.85 12.60
N THR A 70 3.55 -12.83 13.46
CA THR A 70 2.60 -12.66 14.58
C THR A 70 1.55 -11.61 14.26
N VAL A 71 0.37 -12.08 13.83
CA VAL A 71 -0.89 -11.35 14.01
C VAL A 71 -1.84 -12.27 14.73
N LEU A 72 -2.24 -11.89 15.93
CA LEU A 72 -3.19 -12.65 16.76
C LEU A 72 -4.64 -12.20 16.55
N VAL A 73 -4.85 -11.15 15.72
CA VAL A 73 -6.14 -10.47 15.52
C VAL A 73 -6.64 -10.69 14.10
N PRO A 74 -7.91 -11.06 13.87
CA PRO A 74 -8.48 -11.10 12.52
C PRO A 74 -8.48 -9.68 11.94
N LEU A 75 -7.81 -9.49 10.80
CA LEU A 75 -7.79 -8.21 10.09
C LEU A 75 -8.63 -8.32 8.82
N HIS A 76 -9.59 -7.41 8.69
CA HIS A 76 -10.35 -7.22 7.47
C HIS A 76 -9.79 -6.00 6.74
N PHE A 77 -9.11 -6.22 5.62
CA PHE A 77 -8.69 -5.14 4.72
C PHE A 77 -9.76 -4.94 3.65
N ASP A 78 -10.03 -3.67 3.33
CA ASP A 78 -10.83 -3.38 2.14
C ASP A 78 -10.06 -3.81 0.89
N ARG A 79 -10.76 -4.31 -0.13
CA ARG A 79 -10.12 -4.83 -1.35
C ARG A 79 -9.50 -3.67 -2.13
N CYS A 80 -8.22 -3.41 -1.89
CA CYS A 80 -7.34 -2.73 -2.84
C CYS A 80 -6.23 -3.67 -3.32
N THR A 81 -6.60 -4.90 -3.67
CA THR A 81 -5.82 -5.75 -4.58
C THR A 81 -6.51 -5.83 -5.93
N HIS A 82 -7.01 -4.70 -6.44
CA HIS A 82 -7.04 -4.55 -7.88
C HIS A 82 -5.65 -4.07 -8.28
N ILE A 83 -4.98 -4.83 -9.13
CA ILE A 83 -3.81 -4.37 -9.85
C ILE A 83 -4.34 -3.87 -11.21
N PRO A 84 -4.96 -2.68 -11.34
CA PRO A 84 -4.89 -1.98 -12.61
C PRO A 84 -3.54 -1.28 -12.59
N TYR A 85 -2.69 -1.61 -13.57
CA TYR A 85 -1.54 -0.79 -13.84
C TYR A 85 -2.03 0.64 -14.10
N CYS A 86 -1.78 1.53 -13.13
CA CYS A 86 -1.67 2.96 -13.32
C CYS A 86 -2.99 3.68 -13.66
N ARG A 87 -3.37 4.68 -12.85
CA ARG A 87 -4.56 5.56 -13.03
C ARG A 87 -4.71 6.22 -14.42
N HIS A 88 -3.70 6.13 -15.29
CA HIS A 88 -3.78 6.65 -16.66
C HIS A 88 -4.54 5.72 -17.64
N LEU A 89 -4.85 4.47 -17.27
CA LEU A 89 -5.74 3.58 -18.05
C LEU A 89 -7.16 3.47 -17.48
N ASP A 90 -7.40 3.94 -16.25
CA ASP A 90 -8.70 3.80 -15.56
C ASP A 90 -9.79 4.78 -16.04
N ALA A 91 -9.47 5.68 -16.99
CA ALA A 91 -10.50 6.49 -17.67
C ALA A 91 -11.53 5.64 -18.44
N ALA A 92 -11.34 4.32 -18.52
CA ALA A 92 -12.26 3.38 -19.18
C ALA A 92 -13.14 2.53 -18.21
N HIS A 93 -12.95 2.59 -16.88
CA HIS A 93 -13.69 1.73 -15.93
C HIS A 93 -14.36 2.49 -14.78
N SER A 94 -14.85 3.70 -15.07
CA SER A 94 -15.64 4.53 -14.16
C SER A 94 -17.11 4.11 -14.09
N GLU A 95 -17.44 2.81 -14.02
CA GLU A 95 -18.80 2.38 -13.66
C GLU A 95 -18.75 1.09 -12.83
N ASN A 96 -19.14 1.20 -11.56
CA ASN A 96 -19.40 0.15 -10.56
C ASN A 96 -18.20 -0.31 -9.71
N CYS A 97 -17.97 0.39 -8.59
CA CYS A 97 -17.85 -0.16 -7.22
C CYS A 97 -17.80 1.00 -6.22
#